data_AF-A0A4Q5XMR2-F1
#
_entry.id   AF-A0A4Q5XMR2-F1
#
_cell.length_a   1.000
_cell.length_b   1.000
_cell.length_c   1.000
_cell.angle_alpha   90.00
_cell.angle_beta   90.00
_cell.angle_gamma   90.00
#
_symmetry.space_group_name_H-M   'P 1'
#
loop_
_entity.id
_entity.type
_entity.pdbx_description
1 polymer ?
#
loop_
_entity_poly.entity_id
_entity_poly.type
_entity_poly.pdbx_seq_one_letter_code
_entity_poly.pdbx_strand_id
1 'polypeptide(L)' 'GTFLGVFLAYGFVGPFAARLGQVIDEEGQFYKIIKDVLVAHLHGNAAQVSVEIGRGQIPSEAQPSFAQLEEALNLVTV' A
#
# COMPACT_ATOMS: atom_id res chain seq x y z
N GLY A 1 -40.86 -10.24 6.82
CA GLY A 1 -39.71 -9.78 6.01
C GLY A 1 -38.48 -9.38 6.82
N THR A 2 -38.62 -8.92 8.08
CA THR A 2 -37.54 -8.36 8.90
C THR A 2 -36.46 -9.36 9.33
N PHE A 3 -36.83 -10.59 9.71
CA PHE A 3 -35.84 -11.61 10.10
C PHE A 3 -34.86 -11.97 8.97
N LEU A 4 -35.40 -12.26 7.78
CA LEU A 4 -34.59 -12.59 6.60
C LEU A 4 -33.70 -11.41 6.19
N GLY A 5 -34.20 -10.17 6.31
CA GLY A 5 -33.41 -8.96 6.02
C GLY A 5 -32.23 -8.79 6.96
N VAL A 6 -32.44 -8.93 8.27
CA VAL A 6 -31.36 -8.85 9.28
C VAL A 6 -30.36 -10.00 9.09
N PHE A 7 -30.84 -11.22 8.86
CA PHE A 7 -29.99 -12.37 8.60
C PHE A 7 -29.06 -12.16 7.39
N LEU A 8 -29.58 -11.69 6.26
CA LEU A 8 -28.77 -11.44 5.07
C LEU A 8 -27.83 -10.25 5.23
N ALA A 9 -28.26 -9.17 5.90
CA ALA A 9 -27.44 -7.99 6.11
C ALA A 9 -26.18 -8.29 6.92
N TYR A 10 -26.32 -8.95 8.07
CA TYR A 10 -25.19 -9.26 8.95
C TYR A 10 -24.46 -10.55 8.57
N GLY A 11 -25.17 -11.54 8.04
CA GLY A 11 -24.60 -12.84 7.70
C GLY A 11 -23.88 -12.88 6.35
N PHE A 12 -24.27 -12.01 5.41
CA PHE A 12 -23.74 -12.06 4.05
C PHE A 12 -23.18 -10.71 3.58
N VAL A 13 -24.00 -9.66 3.60
CA VAL A 13 -23.63 -8.37 3.00
C VAL A 13 -22.51 -7.68 3.79
N GLY A 14 -22.57 -7.67 5.13
CA GLY A 14 -21.55 -7.08 6.00
C GLY A 14 -20.16 -7.71 5.82
N PRO A 15 -20.02 -9.04 5.97
CA PRO A 15 -18.75 -9.74 5.74
C PRO A 15 -18.21 -9.53 4.32
N PHE A 16 -19.08 -9.53 3.31
CA PHE A 16 -18.69 -9.30 1.92
C PHE A 16 -18.16 -7.88 1.70
N ALA A 17 -18.84 -6.86 2.22
CA ALA A 17 -18.39 -5.47 2.17
C ALA A 17 -17.05 -5.28 2.89
N ALA A 18 -16.86 -5.90 4.07
CA ALA A 18 -15.61 -5.85 4.80
C ALA A 18 -14.46 -6.46 3.99
N ARG A 19 -14.69 -7.61 3.33
CA ARG A 19 -13.68 -8.26 2.50
C ARG A 19 -13.32 -7.44 1.27
N LEU A 20 -14.30 -6.81 0.62
CA LEU A 20 -14.04 -5.89 -0.48
C LEU A 20 -13.22 -4.67 -0.02
N GLY A 21 -13.53 -4.11 1.14
CA GLY A 21 -12.75 -3.01 1.72
C GLY A 21 -11.28 -3.38 1.91
N GLN A 22 -11.00 -4.57 2.43
CA GLN A 22 -9.63 -5.08 2.60
C GLN A 22 -8.87 -5.15 1.26
N VAL A 23 -9.50 -5.66 0.21
CA VAL A 23 -8.88 -5.75 -1.12
C VAL A 23 -8.57 -4.35 -1.68
N ILE A 24 -9.51 -3.41 -1.53
CA ILE A 24 -9.31 -2.02 -1.98
C ILE A 24 -8.18 -1.35 -1.19
N ASP A 25 -8.10 -1.57 0.12
CA ASP A 25 -7.04 -1.00 0.96
C ASP A 25 -5.66 -1.57 0.59
N GLU A 26 -5.60 -2.85 0.23
CA GLU A 26 -4.40 -3.54 -0.21
C GLU A 26 -3.90 -2.98 -1.55
N GLU A 27 -4.78 -2.83 -2.54
CA GLU A 27 -4.45 -2.17 -3.81
C GLU A 27 -4.11 -0.68 -3.62
N GLY A 28 -4.79 -0.01 -2.68
CA GLY A 28 -4.59 1.39 -2.35
C GLY A 28 -3.24 1.69 -1.70
N GLN A 29 -2.59 0.68 -1.09
CA GLN A 29 -1.26 0.85 -0.49
C GLN A 29 -0.21 1.28 -1.50
N PHE A 30 -0.26 0.73 -2.72
CA PHE A 30 0.69 1.08 -3.77
C PHE A 30 0.68 2.59 -4.08
N TYR A 31 -0.51 3.18 -4.20
CA TYR A 31 -0.66 4.61 -4.43
C TYR A 31 -0.25 5.46 -3.23
N LYS A 32 -0.47 4.96 -1.99
CA LYS A 32 -0.02 5.64 -0.77
C LYS A 32 1.51 5.72 -0.72
N ILE A 33 2.21 4.64 -1.05
CA ILE A 33 3.68 4.59 -1.08
C ILE A 33 4.23 5.60 -2.11
N ILE A 34 3.67 5.63 -3.33
CA ILE A 34 4.09 6.60 -4.36
C ILE A 34 3.90 8.03 -3.85
N LYS A 35 2.73 8.32 -3.28
CA LYS A 35 2.43 9.65 -2.71
C LYS A 35 3.44 10.00 -1.62
N ASP A 36 3.74 9.08 -0.72
CA ASP A 36 4.64 9.32 0.42
C ASP A 36 6.09 9.57 -0.05
N VAL A 37 6.56 8.85 -1.08
CA VAL A 37 7.87 9.10 -1.72
C VAL A 37 7.93 10.50 -2.34
N LEU A 38 6.90 10.86 -3.12
CA LEU A 38 6.83 12.17 -3.78
C LEU A 38 6.76 13.31 -2.76
N VAL A 39 5.95 13.15 -1.71
CA VAL A 39 5.83 14.12 -0.62
C VAL A 39 7.15 14.21 0.14
N ALA A 40 7.82 13.09 0.43
CA ALA A 40 9.13 13.11 1.08
C ALA A 40 10.18 13.86 0.24
N HIS A 41 10.18 13.67 -1.07
CA HIS A 41 11.06 14.41 -1.97
C HIS A 41 10.73 15.91 -2.03
N LEU A 42 9.44 16.27 -2.04
CA LEU A 42 8.98 17.67 -1.99
C LEU A 42 9.43 18.40 -0.71
N HIS A 43 9.53 17.69 0.42
CA HIS A 43 10.03 18.25 1.69
C HIS A 43 11.55 18.51 1.71
N GLY A 44 12.25 18.32 0.58
CA GLY A 44 13.68 18.62 0.46
C GLY A 44 14.61 17.48 0.85
N ASN A 45 14.08 16.26 1.01
CA ASN A 45 14.92 15.08 1.21
C ASN A 45 15.62 14.71 -0.10
N ALA A 46 16.90 14.29 -0.01
CA ALA A 46 17.62 13.74 -1.15
C ALA A 46 16.87 12.53 -1.73
N ALA A 47 16.93 12.32 -3.05
CA ALA A 47 16.18 11.26 -3.73
C ALA A 47 16.39 9.88 -3.07
N GLN A 48 17.63 9.57 -2.66
CA GLN A 48 17.97 8.33 -1.97
C GLN A 48 17.25 8.17 -0.62
N VAL A 49 17.10 9.26 0.14
CA VAL A 49 16.38 9.27 1.42
C VAL A 49 14.87 9.13 1.18
N SER A 50 14.33 9.80 0.15
CA SER A 50 12.92 9.67 -0.23
C SER A 50 12.55 8.23 -0.64
N VAL A 51 13.43 7.54 -1.37
CA VAL A 51 13.20 6.16 -1.79
C VAL A 51 13.27 5.20 -0.59
N GLU A 52 14.17 5.43 0.36
CA GLU A 52 14.26 4.62 1.59
C GLU A 52 13.02 4.80 2.49
N ILE A 53 12.51 6.04 2.59
CA ILE A 53 11.23 6.32 3.28
C ILE A 53 10.10 5.53 2.61
N GLY A 54 10.05 5.51 1.27
CA GLY A 54 9.12 4.69 0.50
C GLY A 54 9.25 3.19 0.79
N ARG A 55 10.49 2.67 0.83
CA ARG A 55 10.79 1.27 1.15
C ARG A 55 10.27 0.86 2.52
N GLY A 56 10.32 1.78 3.49
CA GLY A 56 9.78 1.57 4.84
C GLY A 56 8.25 1.47 4.91
N GLN A 57 7.53 2.02 3.92
CA GLN A 57 6.07 1.97 3.86
C GLN A 57 5.53 0.72 3.13
N ILE A 58 6.39 -0.08 2.50
CA ILE A 58 6.00 -1.30 1.81
C ILE A 58 5.66 -2.38 2.86
N PRO A 59 4.55 -3.14 2.71
CA PRO A 59 4.26 -4.31 3.55
C PRO A 59 5.44 -5.27 3.65
N SER A 60 5.68 -5.82 4.83
CA SER A 60 6.86 -6.66 5.11
C SER A 60 7.04 -7.86 4.16
N GLU A 61 5.95 -8.40 3.61
CA GLU A 61 5.98 -9.51 2.65
C GLU A 61 6.56 -9.11 1.29
N ALA A 62 6.39 -7.85 0.89
CA ALA A 62 6.83 -7.31 -0.40
C ALA A 62 8.00 -6.34 -0.25
N GLN A 63 8.49 -6.11 0.97
CA GLN A 63 9.54 -5.15 1.25
C GLN A 63 10.90 -5.65 0.72
N PRO A 64 11.51 -4.97 -0.25
CA PRO A 64 12.84 -5.33 -0.73
C PRO A 64 13.89 -4.97 0.32
N SER A 65 15.01 -5.69 0.29
CA SER A 65 16.19 -5.31 1.06
C SER A 65 16.82 -4.02 0.51
N PHE A 66 17.60 -3.32 1.34
CA PHE A 66 18.32 -2.11 0.92
C PHE A 66 19.21 -2.38 -0.30
N ALA A 67 19.93 -3.50 -0.31
CA ALA A 67 20.82 -3.88 -1.41
C ALA A 67 20.06 -4.09 -2.73
N GLN A 68 18.90 -4.74 -2.70
CA GLN A 68 18.06 -4.95 -3.88
C GLN A 68 17.49 -3.64 -4.43
N LEU A 69 17.14 -2.72 -3.54
CA LEU A 69 16.66 -1.39 -3.92
C LEU A 69 17.77 -0.60 -4.62
N GLU A 70 18.98 -0.58 -4.05
CA GLU A 70 20.13 0.12 -4.62
C GLU A 70 20.54 -0.46 -5.99
N GLU A 71 20.56 -1.79 -6.12
CA GLU A 71 20.80 -2.47 -7.39
C GLU A 71 19.75 -2.09 -8.44
N ALA A 72 18.46 -2.08 -8.08
CA ALA A 72 17.39 -1.66 -9.00
C ALA A 72 17.52 -0.20 -9.43
N LEU A 73 17.90 0.72 -8.53
CA LEU A 73 18.14 2.12 -8.86
C LEU A 73 19.33 2.31 -9.81
N ASN A 74 20.40 1.55 -9.61
CA ASN A 74 21.58 1.57 -10.48
C ASN A 74 21.28 1.03 -11.88
N LEU A 75 20.42 0.01 -12.01
CA LEU A 75 19.99 -0.53 -13.30
C LEU A 75 19.17 0.46 -14.14
N VAL A 76 18.43 1.36 -13.50
CA VAL A 76 17.58 2.36 -14.19
C VAL A 76 18.37 3.60 -14.62
N THR A 77 19.52 3.88 -14.01
CA THR A 77 20.32 5.10 -14.24
C THR A 77 21.36 4.92 -15.37
N VAL A 78 20.99 4.27 -16.48
CA VAL A 78 21.84 4.14 -17.70
C VAL A 78 21.45 5.17 -18.74
#